data_AF-A0AAJ2JVD8-F1
#
_entry.id   AF-A0AAJ2JVD8-F1
#
_cell.length_a   1.000
_cell.length_b   1.000
_cell.length_c   1.000
_cell.angle_alpha   90.00
_cell.angle_beta   90.00
_cell.angle_gamma   90.00
#
_symmetry.space_group_name_H-M   'P 1'
#
loop_
_entity.id
_entity.type
_entity.pdbx_description
1 polymer ?
#
loop_
_entity_poly.entity_id
_entity_poly.type
_entity_poly.pdbx_seq_one_letter_code
_entity_poly.pdbx_strand_id
1 'polypeptide(L)' 'MKQTRIILSIVSIFLGIIIISISKIVEEFVIKLGRVAYQAAAAGSYNPQDYEINLTINYWLGFFCIIVGLIFLFKESI' A
#
# COMPACT_ATOMS: atom_id res chain seq x y z
N MET A 1 -22.27 20.63 -4.02
CA MET A 1 -22.18 19.15 -3.97
C MET A 1 -21.24 18.56 -5.03
N LYS A 2 -21.33 18.98 -6.31
CA LYS A 2 -20.46 18.51 -7.40
C LYS A 2 -18.96 18.65 -7.11
N GLN A 3 -18.52 19.86 -6.75
CA GLN A 3 -17.15 20.16 -6.30
C GLN A 3 -16.68 19.26 -5.15
N THR A 4 -17.50 19.11 -4.11
CA THR A 4 -17.19 18.27 -2.93
C THR A 4 -16.97 16.81 -3.32
N ARG A 5 -17.77 16.26 -4.23
CA ARG A 5 -17.63 14.88 -4.74
C ARG A 5 -16.35 14.68 -5.55
N ILE A 6 -16.00 15.66 -6.39
CA ILE A 6 -14.76 15.63 -7.16
C ILE A 6 -13.55 15.62 -6.21
N ILE A 7 -13.53 16.51 -5.22
CA ILE A 7 -12.46 16.58 -4.21
C ILE A 7 -12.37 15.24 -3.46
N LEU A 8 -13.49 14.69 -2.98
CA LEU A 8 -13.49 13.40 -2.28
C LEU A 8 -12.98 12.25 -3.16
N SER A 9 -13.32 12.26 -4.45
CA SER A 9 -12.86 11.26 -5.42
C SER A 9 -11.35 11.31 -5.60
N ILE A 10 -10.79 12.52 -5.77
CA ILE A 10 -9.34 12.73 -5.89
C ILE A 10 -8.63 12.29 -4.60
N VAL A 11 -9.15 12.68 -3.44
CA VAL A 11 -8.61 12.28 -2.13
C VAL A 11 -8.62 10.75 -1.98
N SER A 12 -9.70 10.08 -2.37
CA SER A 12 -9.80 8.61 -2.33
C SER A 12 -8.75 7.94 -3.22
N ILE A 13 -8.55 8.46 -4.44
CA ILE A 13 -7.53 7.94 -5.37
C ILE A 13 -6.13 8.13 -4.77
N PHE A 14 -5.81 9.33 -4.28
CA PHE A 14 -4.52 9.61 -3.64
C PHE A 14 -4.29 8.72 -2.42
N LEU A 15 -5.31 8.53 -1.58
CA LEU A 15 -5.24 7.66 -0.42
C LEU A 15 -4.93 6.21 -0.82
N GLY A 16 -5.59 5.71 -1.86
CA GLY A 16 -5.33 4.36 -2.37
C GLY A 16 -3.89 4.19 -2.90
N ILE A 17 -3.37 5.20 -3.62
CA ILE A 17 -1.97 5.22 -4.08
C ILE A 17 -1.00 5.22 -2.90
N ILE A 18 -1.28 6.01 -1.86
CA ILE A 18 -0.46 6.07 -0.64
C ILE A 18 -0.45 4.72 0.07
N ILE A 19 -1.60 4.07 0.24
CA ILE A 19 -1.71 2.73 0.88
C ILE A 19 -0.84 1.71 0.13
N ILE A 20 -0.95 1.66 -1.20
CA ILE A 20 -0.16 0.73 -2.03
C ILE A 20 1.34 1.04 -1.91
N SER A 21 1.71 2.32 -1.96
CA SER A 21 3.11 2.75 -1.90
C SER A 21 3.75 2.41 -0.55
N ILE A 22 3.07 2.71 0.56
CA ILE A 22 3.55 2.36 1.90
C ILE A 22 3.65 0.85 2.06
N SER A 23 2.68 0.09 1.55
CA SER A 23 2.72 -1.38 1.65
C SER A 23 3.96 -1.96 0.94
N LYS A 24 4.28 -1.47 -0.26
CA LYS A 24 5.52 -1.83 -0.96
C LYS A 24 6.78 -1.48 -0.16
N ILE A 25 6.83 -0.26 0.38
CA ILE A 25 7.97 0.20 1.18
C ILE A 25 8.14 -0.72 2.39
N VAL A 26 7.06 -1.06 3.09
CA VAL A 26 7.10 -1.92 4.28
C VAL A 26 7.57 -3.34 3.93
N GLU A 27 7.05 -3.95 2.86
CA GLU A 27 7.49 -5.27 2.40
C GLU A 27 9.01 -5.32 2.16
N GLU A 28 9.55 -4.35 1.43
CA GLU A 28 10.99 -4.29 1.18
C GLU A 28 11.80 -3.95 2.43
N PHE A 29 11.27 -3.07 3.28
CA PHE A 29 11.96 -2.59 4.47
C PHE A 29 12.06 -3.68 5.54
N VAL A 30 11.01 -4.49 5.71
CA VAL A 30 11.01 -5.58 6.69
C VAL A 30 12.04 -6.64 6.35
N ILE A 31 12.18 -7.01 5.08
CA ILE A 31 13.22 -7.96 4.65
C ILE A 31 14.61 -7.40 5.00
N LYS A 32 14.86 -6.11 4.71
CA LYS A 32 16.14 -5.45 5.03
C LYS A 32 16.40 -5.39 6.53
N LEU A 33 15.40 -5.03 7.34
CA LEU A 33 15.50 -5.03 8.80
C LEU A 33 15.73 -6.45 9.33
N GLY A 34 15.05 -7.45 8.79
CA GLY A 34 15.23 -8.85 9.11
C GLY A 34 16.67 -9.29 8.90
N ARG A 35 17.29 -8.89 7.78
CA ARG A 35 18.72 -9.14 7.52
C ARG A 35 19.62 -8.49 8.56
N VAL A 36 19.37 -7.24 8.93
CA VAL A 36 20.18 -6.53 9.93
C VAL A 36 20.04 -7.19 11.31
N ALA A 37 18.82 -7.52 11.72
CA ALA A 37 18.55 -8.22 12.97
C ALA A 37 19.21 -9.61 13.00
N TYR A 38 19.14 -10.33 11.87
CA TYR A 38 19.78 -11.61 11.69
C TYR A 38 21.31 -11.54 11.82
N GLN A 39 21.94 -10.58 11.16
CA GLN A 39 23.37 -10.32 11.26
C GLN A 39 23.78 -9.94 12.69
N ALA A 40 22.96 -9.12 13.37
CA ALA A 40 23.18 -8.76 14.77
C ALA A 40 23.05 -9.96 15.72
N ALA A 41 22.19 -10.93 15.40
CA ALA A 41 22.02 -12.17 16.17
C ALA A 41 23.11 -13.23 15.88
N ALA A 42 24.00 -13.00 14.90
CA ALA A 42 25.01 -13.96 14.44
C ALA A 42 24.45 -15.35 14.13
N ALA A 43 23.17 -15.43 13.76
CA ALA A 43 22.55 -16.68 13.35
C ALA A 43 23.21 -17.16 12.04
N GLY A 44 23.27 -18.48 11.80
CA GLY A 44 23.95 -19.12 10.65
C GLY A 44 23.50 -18.67 9.23
N SER A 45 22.52 -19.34 8.60
CA SER A 45 21.95 -18.95 7.29
C SER A 45 20.69 -18.04 7.32
N TYR A 46 20.77 -16.86 6.70
CA TYR A 46 19.62 -15.94 6.51
C TYR A 46 18.70 -16.43 5.38
N ASN A 47 17.38 -16.47 5.63
CA ASN A 47 16.37 -16.68 4.59
C ASN A 47 15.39 -15.47 4.54
N PRO A 48 15.31 -14.72 3.42
CA PRO A 48 14.39 -13.60 3.27
C PRO A 48 12.91 -13.97 3.45
N GLN A 49 12.53 -15.21 3.09
CA GLN A 49 11.15 -15.70 3.13
C GLN A 49 10.59 -15.72 4.55
N ASP A 50 11.45 -15.87 5.55
CA ASP A 50 11.06 -15.87 6.97
C ASP A 50 10.60 -14.48 7.46
N TYR A 51 10.88 -13.44 6.68
CA TYR A 51 10.56 -12.04 6.98
C TYR A 51 9.54 -11.45 5.99
N GLU A 52 8.99 -12.25 5.09
CA GLU A 52 7.92 -11.79 4.19
C GLU A 52 6.65 -11.49 4.99
N ILE A 53 6.07 -10.30 4.75
CA ILE A 53 4.78 -9.93 5.32
C ILE A 53 3.74 -9.98 4.22
N ASN A 54 2.62 -10.65 4.49
CA ASN A 54 1.48 -10.63 3.59
C ASN A 54 0.69 -9.32 3.77
N LEU A 55 0.87 -8.36 2.85
CA LEU A 55 0.08 -7.12 2.79
C LEU A 55 -1.01 -7.14 1.71
N THR A 56 -1.44 -8.34 1.28
CA THR A 56 -2.47 -8.51 0.23
C THR A 56 -3.74 -7.70 0.52
N ILE A 57 -4.17 -7.66 1.79
CA ILE A 57 -5.34 -6.88 2.21
C ILE A 57 -5.14 -5.39 1.98
N ASN A 58 -3.95 -4.86 2.25
CA ASN A 58 -3.64 -3.45 2.04
C ASN A 58 -3.67 -3.09 0.55
N TYR A 59 -3.15 -3.97 -0.30
CA TYR A 59 -3.23 -3.80 -1.75
C TYR A 59 -4.68 -3.80 -2.23
N TRP A 60 -5.52 -4.72 -1.75
CA TRP A 60 -6.95 -4.72 -2.06
C TRP A 60 -7.64 -3.44 -1.58
N LEU A 61 -7.35 -2.98 -0.36
CA LEU A 61 -7.92 -1.75 0.18
C LEU A 61 -7.54 -0.53 -0.67
N GLY A 62 -6.26 -0.42 -1.05
CA GLY A 62 -5.78 0.66 -1.90
C GLY A 62 -6.39 0.61 -3.31
N PHE A 63 -6.50 -0.58 -3.89
CA PHE A 63 -7.15 -0.81 -5.18
C PHE A 63 -8.62 -0.40 -5.16
N PHE A 64 -9.38 -0.81 -4.14
CA PHE A 64 -10.77 -0.40 -3.99
C PHE A 64 -10.92 1.12 -3.82
N CYS A 65 -10.05 1.76 -3.03
CA CYS A 65 -10.04 3.22 -2.90
C CYS A 65 -9.85 3.93 -4.25
N ILE A 66 -8.95 3.42 -5.10
CA ILE A 66 -8.71 3.97 -6.44
C ILE A 66 -9.93 3.75 -7.33
N ILE A 67 -10.45 2.52 -7.40
CA ILE A 67 -11.61 2.21 -8.25
C ILE A 67 -12.83 3.04 -7.87
N VAL A 68 -13.16 3.09 -6.58
CA VAL A 68 -14.32 3.84 -6.10
C VAL A 68 -14.15 5.33 -6.41
N GLY A 69 -12.96 5.88 -6.17
CA GLY A 69 -12.65 7.27 -6.52
C GLY A 69 -12.78 7.55 -8.02
N LEU A 70 -12.28 6.66 -8.89
CA LEU A 70 -12.41 6.79 -10.34
C LEU A 70 -13.88 6.74 -10.79
N ILE A 71 -14.68 5.80 -10.28
CA ILE A 71 -16.10 5.68 -10.62
C ILE A 71 -16.85 6.98 -10.29
N PHE A 72 -16.63 7.54 -9.10
CA PHE A 72 -17.29 8.79 -8.70
C PHE A 72 -16.80 9.99 -9.51
N LEU A 73 -15.52 10.04 -9.86
CA LEU A 73 -14.96 11.11 -10.68
C LEU A 73 -15.56 11.11 -12.09
N PHE A 74 -15.61 9.95 -12.77
CA PHE A 74 -16.14 9.84 -14.12
C PHE A 74 -17.65 10.05 -14.19
N LYS A 75 -18.39 9.54 -13.20
CA LYS A 75 -19.85 9.72 -13.14
C LYS A 75 -20.26 11.20 -13.03
N GLU A 76 -19.43 12.03 -12.43
CA GLU A 76 -19.71 13.45 -12.21
C GLU A 76 -19.17 14.33 -13.37
N SER A 77 -18.31 13.78 -14.23
CA SER A 77 -17.73 14.44 -15.42
C SER A 77 -18.59 14.32 -16.68
N ILE A 78 -19.51 13.34 -16.73
CA ILE A 78 -20.53 13.15 -17.78
C ILE A 78 -21.79 13.94 -17.40
#